data_AF-A0A0F9BLJ7-F1
#
_entry.id   AF-A0A0F9BLJ7-F1
#
_cell.length_a   1.000
_cell.length_b   1.000
_cell.length_c   1.000
_cell.angle_alpha   90.00
_cell.angle_beta   90.00
_cell.angle_gamma   90.00
#
_symmetry.space_group_name_H-M   'P 1'
#
loop_
_entity.id
_entity.type
_entity.pdbx_description
1 polymer ?
#
loop_
_entity_poly.entity_id
_entity_poly.type
_entity_poly.pdbx_seq_one_letter_code
_entity_poly.pdbx_strand_id
1 'polypeptide(L)'
;MEKQPTWVKVAQNGAIGEARTKSFLLDRFWILERSIDIHGADFIIQRRLTNRNILDRNAPKLGVVQAKFIESSSTSHYIHSEYVIDKQGLPRDEFFLIVHTGNEENPLMCFFTSKEIKENFDIVNQNEDKKFYIPGKIIKSDKFKVKSRRETLDKIETQLIEADFTKNREYLNWALISPEISYDDILPEFNIPIDNYWGDIPEGFYETKINAAKALTDVETVYFILQNNTTEKDPIKASEYLDDFSYYCQGGARWYISLPDNIYDEEFIETVKKHKEIVQKLKDLQMLDEYIKSHKEIENSFKDFLCTPPRSRIFFCHPHLRFAPPSSLGAGCPGCGVPGAASGQKHALRHHKCQQYSPPNRWGYADSQLGRLHTRQCNTGLYLTPARPQGQQQPSPRHGQPGDTCYLFL
;
A
#
# COMPACT_ATOMS: atom_id res chain seq x y z
N MET A 1 18.82 38.58 -38.95
CA MET A 1 18.77 37.65 -37.80
C MET A 1 20.05 36.85 -37.78
N GLU A 2 20.76 36.87 -36.66
CA GLU A 2 21.99 36.10 -36.47
C GLU A 2 21.68 34.60 -36.55
N LYS A 3 22.45 33.85 -37.34
CA LYS A 3 22.20 32.43 -37.56
C LYS A 3 22.76 31.63 -36.38
N GLN A 4 21.88 31.29 -35.43
CA GLN A 4 22.29 30.50 -34.27
C GLN A 4 22.80 29.11 -34.68
N PRO A 5 23.81 28.56 -33.98
CA PRO A 5 24.28 27.20 -34.20
C PRO A 5 23.15 26.17 -33.95
N THR A 6 23.12 25.09 -34.74
CA THR A 6 22.08 24.06 -34.65
C THR A 6 21.95 23.45 -33.26
N TRP A 7 23.09 23.21 -32.57
CA TRP A 7 23.10 22.62 -31.23
C TRP A 7 22.45 23.53 -30.17
N VAL A 8 22.64 24.86 -30.27
CA VAL A 8 22.00 25.85 -29.38
C VAL A 8 20.50 25.77 -29.55
N LYS A 9 20.03 25.68 -30.79
CA LYS A 9 18.61 25.61 -31.12
C LYS A 9 17.97 24.31 -30.63
N VAL A 10 18.66 23.19 -30.77
CA VAL A 10 18.20 21.89 -30.23
C VAL A 10 18.07 21.96 -28.71
N ALA A 11 19.07 22.49 -28.01
CA ALA A 11 19.04 22.65 -26.56
C ALA A 11 17.91 23.59 -26.10
N GLN A 12 17.73 24.73 -26.77
CA GLN A 12 16.63 25.66 -26.49
C GLN A 12 15.26 25.02 -26.71
N ASN A 13 15.07 24.29 -27.81
CA ASN A 13 13.83 23.58 -28.08
C ASN A 13 13.54 22.50 -27.02
N GLY A 14 14.57 21.77 -26.57
CA GLY A 14 14.46 20.83 -25.45
C GLY A 14 13.96 21.51 -24.18
N ALA A 15 14.66 22.56 -23.74
CA ALA A 15 14.30 23.34 -22.55
C ALA A 15 12.88 23.93 -22.63
N ILE A 16 12.47 24.43 -23.81
CA ILE A 16 11.09 24.92 -24.03
C ILE A 16 10.08 23.78 -23.89
N GLY A 17 10.34 22.62 -24.50
CA GLY A 17 9.47 21.45 -24.41
C GLY A 17 9.29 20.96 -22.96
N GLU A 18 10.39 20.89 -22.21
CA GLU A 18 10.38 20.54 -20.79
C GLU A 18 9.62 21.55 -19.95
N ALA A 19 9.93 22.85 -20.08
CA ALA A 19 9.28 23.90 -19.30
C ALA A 19 7.76 23.95 -19.54
N ARG A 20 7.33 23.77 -20.79
CA ARG A 20 5.90 23.71 -21.15
C ARG A 20 5.23 22.45 -20.60
N THR A 21 5.91 21.30 -20.64
CA THR A 21 5.41 20.05 -20.05
C THR A 21 5.26 20.18 -18.54
N LYS A 22 6.27 20.71 -17.84
CA LYS A 22 6.22 20.96 -16.40
C LYS A 22 5.04 21.86 -16.05
N SER A 23 4.91 23.00 -16.73
CA SER A 23 3.79 23.92 -16.56
C SER A 23 2.44 23.21 -16.78
N PHE A 24 2.35 22.34 -17.78
CA PHE A 24 1.14 21.55 -18.06
C PHE A 24 0.75 20.59 -16.92
N LEU A 25 1.72 19.91 -16.33
CA LEU A 25 1.50 18.90 -15.31
C LEU A 25 1.30 19.49 -13.90
N LEU A 26 1.86 20.68 -13.63
CA LEU A 26 1.91 21.31 -12.30
C LEU A 26 0.54 21.64 -11.71
N ASP A 27 -0.55 21.65 -12.47
CA ASP A 27 -1.88 21.89 -11.89
C ASP A 27 -2.39 20.70 -11.08
N ARG A 28 -2.00 19.47 -11.46
CA ARG A 28 -2.62 18.24 -10.96
C ARG A 28 -1.67 17.23 -10.35
N PHE A 29 -0.39 17.31 -10.69
CA PHE A 29 0.59 16.33 -10.26
C PHE A 29 1.65 16.97 -9.38
N TRP A 30 2.17 16.17 -8.44
CA TRP A 30 3.51 16.39 -7.93
C TRP A 30 4.49 15.94 -9.00
N ILE A 31 5.56 16.72 -9.20
CA ILE A 31 6.53 16.49 -10.26
C ILE A 31 7.90 16.36 -9.62
N LEU A 32 8.61 15.30 -9.97
CA LEU A 32 10.02 15.14 -9.73
C LEU A 32 10.75 15.31 -11.07
N GLU A 33 11.56 16.38 -11.15
CA GLU A 33 12.46 16.64 -12.26
C GLU A 33 13.72 15.78 -12.12
N ARG A 34 14.19 15.25 -13.24
CA ARG A 34 15.44 14.49 -13.27
C ARG A 34 16.54 15.35 -13.87
N SER A 35 17.63 15.50 -13.13
CA SER A 35 18.79 16.30 -13.52
C SER A 35 19.78 15.53 -14.41
N ILE A 36 19.58 14.23 -14.59
CA ILE A 36 20.47 13.37 -15.37
C ILE A 36 19.66 12.59 -16.39
N ASP A 37 20.02 12.78 -17.66
CA ASP A 37 19.42 12.25 -18.89
C ASP A 37 19.67 10.74 -19.07
N ILE A 38 19.78 9.99 -17.96
CA ILE A 38 20.38 8.66 -17.96
C ILE A 38 19.53 7.64 -18.72
N HIS A 39 18.22 7.83 -18.88
CA HIS A 39 17.43 6.92 -19.72
C HIS A 39 16.36 7.60 -20.60
N GLY A 40 16.21 8.93 -20.64
CA GLY A 40 15.23 9.60 -21.50
C GLY A 40 13.84 9.84 -20.91
N ALA A 41 13.68 9.75 -19.58
CA ALA A 41 12.51 10.27 -18.89
C ALA A 41 12.80 11.64 -18.28
N ASP A 42 12.01 12.66 -18.64
CA ASP A 42 12.24 14.04 -18.19
C ASP A 42 11.55 14.33 -16.85
N PHE A 43 10.36 13.74 -16.65
CA PHE A 43 9.58 13.94 -15.43
C PHE A 43 9.03 12.64 -14.87
N ILE A 44 8.94 12.60 -13.55
CA ILE A 44 8.19 11.59 -12.82
C ILE A 44 7.03 12.31 -12.13
N ILE A 45 5.81 11.82 -12.36
CA ILE A 45 4.60 12.45 -11.84
C ILE A 45 3.91 11.56 -10.83
N GLN A 46 3.34 12.20 -9.81
CA GLN A 46 2.50 11.55 -8.82
C GLN A 46 1.20 12.32 -8.68
N ARG A 47 0.07 11.60 -8.56
CA ARG A 47 -1.23 12.23 -8.27
C ARG A 47 -1.18 13.02 -6.96
N ARG A 48 -1.80 14.19 -6.94
CA ARG A 48 -2.00 14.99 -5.72
C ARG A 48 -3.10 14.39 -4.86
N LEU A 49 -2.73 13.47 -3.99
CA LEU A 49 -3.64 12.85 -3.03
C LEU A 49 -3.74 13.72 -1.78
N THR A 50 -4.61 14.75 -1.80
CA THR A 50 -4.75 15.72 -0.69
C THR A 50 -5.57 15.19 0.49
N ASN A 51 -6.39 14.16 0.27
CA ASN A 51 -7.30 13.61 1.28
C ASN A 51 -6.78 12.29 1.88
N ARG A 52 -5.50 11.98 1.68
CA ARG A 52 -4.87 10.73 2.12
C ARG A 52 -3.75 11.05 3.11
N ASN A 53 -3.62 10.20 4.13
CA ASN A 53 -2.58 10.33 5.15
C ASN A 53 -1.19 9.97 4.54
N ILE A 54 -0.10 10.52 5.07
CA ILE A 54 1.27 10.05 4.77
C ILE A 54 1.45 8.56 5.03
N LEU A 55 0.69 8.02 5.98
CA LEU A 55 0.64 6.58 6.31
C LEU A 55 -0.45 5.83 5.54
N ASP A 56 -1.06 6.45 4.51
CA ASP A 56 -2.07 5.77 3.72
C ASP A 56 -1.43 4.59 2.98
N ARG A 57 -2.12 3.46 3.06
CA ARG A 57 -1.57 2.15 2.75
C ARG A 57 -1.29 2.05 1.24
N ASN A 58 -2.20 2.54 0.41
CA ASN A 58 -2.05 2.49 -1.05
C ASN A 58 -1.00 3.47 -1.56
N ALA A 59 0.23 2.97 -1.72
CA ALA A 59 1.33 3.75 -2.28
C ALA A 59 0.93 4.33 -3.65
N PRO A 60 1.22 5.61 -3.91
CA PRO A 60 0.79 6.25 -5.14
C PRO A 60 1.54 5.66 -6.33
N LYS A 61 0.81 5.33 -7.39
CA LYS A 61 1.39 4.94 -8.68
C LYS A 61 2.04 6.18 -9.32
N LEU A 62 3.24 6.02 -9.86
CA LEU A 62 3.97 7.12 -10.49
C LEU A 62 3.90 7.00 -12.00
N GLY A 63 3.79 8.13 -12.70
CA GLY A 63 3.90 8.19 -14.14
C GLY A 63 5.29 8.64 -14.57
N VAL A 64 5.73 8.16 -15.73
CA VAL A 64 6.95 8.59 -16.42
C VAL A 64 6.53 9.43 -17.61
N VAL A 65 7.01 10.67 -17.69
CA VAL A 65 6.69 11.58 -18.79
C VAL A 65 7.96 11.96 -19.53
N GLN A 66 7.93 11.80 -20.85
CA GLN A 66 8.94 12.33 -21.75
C GLN A 66 8.38 13.51 -22.54
N ALA A 67 9.11 14.61 -22.52
CA ALA A 67 8.87 15.82 -23.29
C ALA A 67 9.74 15.82 -24.55
N LYS A 68 9.14 16.16 -25.68
CA LYS A 68 9.87 16.42 -26.94
C LYS A 68 9.38 17.71 -27.57
N PHE A 69 10.24 18.32 -28.38
CA PHE A 69 9.89 19.50 -29.17
C PHE A 69 10.13 19.25 -30.66
N ILE A 70 9.09 19.40 -31.47
CA ILE A 70 9.16 19.30 -32.93
C ILE A 70 9.21 20.73 -33.47
N GLU A 71 10.34 21.11 -34.04
CA GLU A 71 10.47 22.43 -34.66
C GLU A 71 9.72 22.50 -36.00
N SER A 72 9.78 21.42 -36.78
CA SER A 72 9.19 21.37 -38.11
C SER A 72 8.78 19.94 -38.49
N SER A 73 8.02 19.80 -39.58
CA SER A 73 7.58 18.47 -40.04
C SER A 73 8.70 17.52 -40.47
N SER A 74 9.93 18.01 -40.64
CA SER A 74 11.12 17.19 -40.92
C SER A 74 11.85 16.75 -39.64
N THR A 75 11.52 17.30 -38.47
CA THR A 75 12.08 16.87 -37.18
C THR A 75 11.37 15.62 -36.71
N SER A 76 12.10 14.52 -36.51
CA SER A 76 11.58 13.26 -35.97
C SER A 76 12.21 12.94 -34.62
N HIS A 77 11.48 12.23 -33.78
CA HIS A 77 11.95 11.76 -32.47
C HIS A 77 11.91 10.24 -32.41
N TYR A 78 12.77 9.68 -31.55
CA TYR A 78 12.86 8.25 -31.33
C TYR A 78 12.67 7.97 -29.84
N ILE A 79 11.75 7.08 -29.50
CA ILE A 79 11.40 6.73 -28.13
C ILE A 79 11.80 5.28 -27.90
N HIS A 80 12.62 4.99 -26.89
CA HIS A 80 13.07 3.63 -26.65
C HIS A 80 11.89 2.70 -26.34
N SER A 81 11.86 1.50 -26.94
CA SER A 81 10.69 0.63 -26.86
C SER A 81 10.36 0.23 -25.43
N GLU A 82 11.37 0.11 -24.56
CA GLU A 82 11.21 -0.27 -23.15
C GLU A 82 10.40 0.73 -22.32
N TYR A 83 10.29 2.00 -22.77
CA TYR A 83 9.37 2.98 -22.18
C TYR A 83 7.92 2.70 -22.52
N VAL A 84 7.69 2.22 -23.75
CA VAL A 84 6.35 2.12 -24.32
C VAL A 84 5.75 0.74 -24.06
N ILE A 85 6.56 -0.32 -24.12
CA ILE A 85 6.11 -1.70 -23.98
C ILE A 85 6.85 -2.46 -22.87
N ASP A 86 6.14 -3.38 -22.22
CA ASP A 86 6.70 -4.33 -21.25
C ASP A 86 7.40 -5.52 -21.94
N LYS A 87 7.94 -6.43 -21.14
CA LYS A 87 8.65 -7.63 -21.63
C LYS A 87 7.74 -8.58 -22.40
N GLN A 88 6.42 -8.50 -22.19
CA GLN A 88 5.38 -9.25 -22.87
C GLN A 88 4.88 -8.51 -24.13
N GLY A 89 5.44 -7.33 -24.41
CA GLY A 89 5.07 -6.48 -25.53
C GLY A 89 3.77 -5.72 -25.33
N LEU A 90 3.19 -5.69 -24.12
CA LEU A 90 1.99 -4.91 -23.81
C LEU A 90 2.35 -3.45 -23.53
N PRO A 91 1.49 -2.47 -23.86
CA PRO A 91 1.73 -1.07 -23.52
C PRO A 91 1.85 -0.85 -22.01
N ARG A 92 2.74 0.04 -21.60
CA ARG A 92 2.84 0.50 -20.21
C ARG A 92 1.87 1.64 -19.95
N ASP A 93 0.94 1.47 -19.02
CA ASP A 93 -0.10 2.47 -18.73
C ASP A 93 0.46 3.75 -18.07
N GLU A 94 1.71 3.71 -17.63
CA GLU A 94 2.32 4.74 -16.79
C GLU A 94 3.32 5.61 -17.55
N PHE A 95 3.55 5.32 -18.83
CA PHE A 95 4.39 6.15 -19.70
C PHE A 95 3.57 7.07 -20.60
N PHE A 96 3.99 8.33 -20.66
CA PHE A 96 3.36 9.38 -21.43
C PHE A 96 4.38 10.16 -22.23
N LEU A 97 4.06 10.45 -23.49
CA LEU A 97 4.85 11.33 -24.35
C LEU A 97 4.07 12.63 -24.60
N ILE A 98 4.70 13.76 -24.31
CA ILE A 98 4.18 15.08 -24.60
C ILE A 98 5.09 15.74 -25.63
N VAL A 99 4.52 16.11 -26.76
CA VAL A 99 5.26 16.73 -27.86
C VAL A 99 4.75 18.15 -28.09
N HIS A 100 5.66 19.11 -27.97
CA HIS A 100 5.37 20.52 -28.20
C HIS A 100 5.86 20.96 -29.57
N THR A 101 5.19 21.97 -30.11
CA THR A 101 5.64 22.73 -31.29
C THR A 101 5.11 24.16 -31.23
N GLY A 102 5.46 24.95 -32.23
CA GLY A 102 5.04 26.35 -32.33
C GLY A 102 5.83 27.30 -31.43
N ASN A 103 5.51 28.58 -31.55
CA ASN A 103 6.19 29.67 -30.82
C ASN A 103 5.41 30.04 -29.54
N GLU A 104 5.75 31.18 -28.94
CA GLU A 104 5.09 31.68 -27.73
C GLU A 104 3.61 32.04 -27.97
N GLU A 105 3.30 32.63 -29.13
CA GLU A 105 1.95 33.07 -29.47
C GLU A 105 1.02 31.92 -29.87
N ASN A 106 1.58 30.91 -30.54
CA ASN A 106 0.82 29.77 -31.07
C ASN A 106 1.44 28.44 -30.61
N PRO A 107 1.42 28.14 -29.29
CA PRO A 107 1.91 26.87 -28.78
C PRO A 107 0.93 25.75 -29.16
N LEU A 108 1.46 24.64 -29.66
CA LEU A 108 0.70 23.43 -29.91
C LEU A 108 1.29 22.28 -29.11
N MET A 109 0.42 21.43 -28.59
CA MET A 109 0.77 20.28 -27.77
C MET A 109 0.07 19.04 -28.31
N CYS A 110 0.82 17.97 -28.46
CA CYS A 110 0.33 16.63 -28.72
C CYS A 110 0.60 15.74 -27.51
N PHE A 111 -0.34 14.85 -27.20
CA PHE A 111 -0.24 13.91 -26.09
C PHE A 111 -0.41 12.47 -26.59
N PHE A 112 0.40 11.57 -26.06
CA PHE A 112 0.35 10.15 -26.38
C PHE A 112 0.48 9.30 -25.12
N THR A 113 -0.40 8.31 -25.03
CA THR A 113 -0.24 7.15 -24.15
C THR A 113 0.65 6.09 -24.82
N SER A 114 1.26 5.20 -24.06
CA SER A 114 1.99 4.06 -24.63
C SER A 114 1.15 3.24 -25.61
N LYS A 115 -0.13 3.06 -25.32
CA LYS A 115 -1.07 2.35 -26.19
C LYS A 115 -1.20 3.05 -27.54
N GLU A 116 -1.41 4.35 -27.53
CA GLU A 116 -1.47 5.15 -28.76
C GLU A 116 -0.13 5.12 -29.51
N ILE A 117 1.01 5.12 -28.81
CA ILE A 117 2.30 5.03 -29.48
C ILE A 117 2.42 3.69 -30.22
N LYS A 118 2.18 2.58 -29.50
CA LYS A 118 2.26 1.23 -30.05
C LYS A 118 1.33 1.01 -31.24
N GLU A 119 0.12 1.56 -31.19
CA GLU A 119 -0.90 1.36 -32.23
C GLU A 119 -0.68 2.22 -33.48
N ASN A 120 0.09 3.31 -33.39
CA ASN A 120 0.15 4.32 -34.46
C ASN A 120 1.55 4.56 -35.04
N PHE A 121 2.61 4.01 -34.44
CA PHE A 121 3.98 4.24 -34.88
C PHE A 121 4.78 2.95 -35.01
N ASP A 122 5.68 2.95 -35.99
CA ASP A 122 6.54 1.80 -36.28
C ASP A 122 7.76 1.76 -35.37
N ILE A 123 8.20 0.55 -35.07
CA ILE A 123 9.48 0.30 -34.41
C ILE A 123 10.58 0.25 -35.48
N VAL A 124 11.65 0.98 -35.25
CA VAL A 124 12.85 1.01 -36.09
C VAL A 124 14.08 0.69 -35.24
N ASN A 125 15.06 0.05 -35.85
CA ASN A 125 16.35 -0.22 -35.19
C ASN A 125 17.26 1.00 -35.40
N GLN A 126 17.71 1.60 -34.30
CA GLN A 126 18.64 2.73 -34.33
C GLN A 126 19.76 2.49 -33.32
N ASN A 127 20.98 2.28 -33.82
CA ASN A 127 22.16 1.94 -33.02
C ASN A 127 21.93 0.71 -32.13
N GLU A 128 21.44 -0.39 -32.72
CA GLU A 128 21.14 -1.67 -32.04
C GLU A 128 19.94 -1.64 -31.08
N ASP A 129 19.44 -0.46 -30.71
CA ASP A 129 18.23 -0.29 -29.91
C ASP A 129 16.95 -0.32 -30.76
N LYS A 130 15.88 -0.89 -30.21
CA LYS A 130 14.52 -0.79 -30.76
C LYS A 130 13.87 0.50 -30.28
N LYS A 131 13.48 1.37 -31.22
CA LYS A 131 12.85 2.66 -30.91
C LYS A 131 11.59 2.87 -31.73
N PHE A 132 10.55 3.45 -31.13
CA PHE A 132 9.38 3.95 -31.85
C PHE A 132 9.75 5.24 -32.60
N TYR A 133 9.46 5.27 -33.90
CA TYR A 133 9.69 6.43 -34.74
C TYR A 133 8.49 7.38 -34.71
N ILE A 134 8.70 8.58 -34.16
CA ILE A 134 7.68 9.63 -34.04
C ILE A 134 7.94 10.69 -35.12
N PRO A 135 7.20 10.68 -36.24
CA PRO A 135 7.46 11.59 -37.35
C PRO A 135 7.01 13.02 -37.05
N GLY A 136 7.77 14.01 -37.49
CA GLY A 136 7.42 15.43 -37.37
C GLY A 136 6.04 15.81 -37.90
N LYS A 137 5.54 15.05 -38.87
CA LYS A 137 4.23 15.25 -39.50
C LYS A 137 3.04 15.10 -38.52
N ILE A 138 3.24 14.51 -37.34
CA ILE A 138 2.17 14.38 -36.31
C ILE A 138 1.59 15.73 -35.92
N ILE A 139 2.36 16.82 -36.00
CA ILE A 139 1.90 18.17 -35.64
C ILE A 139 0.76 18.67 -36.54
N LYS A 140 0.60 18.07 -37.73
CA LYS A 140 -0.49 18.40 -38.66
C LYS A 140 -1.75 17.60 -38.39
N SER A 141 -1.66 16.50 -37.65
CA SER A 141 -2.80 15.63 -37.33
C SER A 141 -3.58 16.19 -36.15
N ASP A 142 -4.90 16.30 -36.27
CA ASP A 142 -5.77 16.70 -35.16
C ASP A 142 -6.08 15.56 -34.18
N LYS A 143 -5.66 14.33 -34.51
CA LYS A 143 -5.93 13.13 -33.70
C LYS A 143 -5.28 13.20 -32.32
N PHE A 144 -4.06 13.71 -32.24
CA PHE A 144 -3.23 13.69 -31.03
C PHE A 144 -3.09 15.07 -30.37
N LYS A 145 -3.63 16.11 -31.00
CA LYS A 145 -3.58 17.47 -30.45
C LYS A 145 -4.41 17.56 -29.19
N VAL A 146 -3.83 18.16 -28.16
CA VAL A 146 -4.51 18.47 -26.92
C VAL A 146 -5.54 19.57 -27.18
N LYS A 147 -6.82 19.20 -27.21
CA LYS A 147 -7.94 20.15 -27.36
C LYS A 147 -8.36 20.76 -26.02
N SER A 148 -8.24 19.98 -24.94
CA SER A 148 -8.63 20.36 -23.59
C SER A 148 -7.56 19.91 -22.62
N ARG A 149 -6.93 20.88 -21.94
CA ARG A 149 -5.96 20.63 -20.87
C ARG A 149 -6.55 19.72 -19.80
N ARG A 150 -7.80 19.98 -19.41
CA ARG A 150 -8.50 19.22 -18.38
C ARG A 150 -8.67 17.75 -18.78
N GLU A 151 -9.17 17.48 -19.98
CA GLU A 151 -9.44 16.11 -20.43
C GLU A 151 -8.14 15.29 -20.55
N THR A 152 -7.06 15.89 -21.01
CA THR A 152 -5.77 15.21 -21.08
C THR A 152 -5.21 14.91 -19.69
N LEU A 153 -5.31 15.85 -18.74
CA LEU A 153 -4.90 15.60 -17.35
C LEU A 153 -5.80 14.57 -16.66
N ASP A 154 -7.11 14.58 -16.92
CA ASP A 154 -8.06 13.54 -16.47
C ASP A 154 -7.65 12.17 -17.03
N LYS A 155 -7.26 12.09 -18.30
CA LYS A 155 -6.81 10.85 -18.96
C LYS A 155 -5.51 10.30 -18.35
N ILE A 156 -4.55 11.15 -18.01
CA ILE A 156 -3.32 10.75 -17.29
C ILE A 156 -3.70 10.22 -15.91
N GLU A 157 -4.57 10.95 -15.19
CA GLU A 157 -4.99 10.59 -13.84
C GLU A 157 -5.70 9.23 -13.79
N THR A 158 -6.66 9.00 -14.69
CA THR A 158 -7.39 7.73 -14.79
C THR A 158 -6.46 6.56 -15.10
N GLN A 159 -5.53 6.71 -16.06
CA GLN A 159 -4.54 5.66 -16.33
C GLN A 159 -3.67 5.35 -15.12
N LEU A 160 -3.21 6.36 -14.39
CA LEU A 160 -2.47 6.13 -13.15
C LEU A 160 -3.33 5.49 -12.05
N ILE A 161 -4.65 5.67 -12.04
CA ILE A 161 -5.54 4.95 -11.11
C ILE A 161 -5.62 3.47 -11.49
N GLU A 162 -5.77 3.19 -12.78
CA GLU A 162 -6.03 1.86 -13.33
C GLU A 162 -4.77 1.01 -13.51
N ALA A 163 -3.59 1.63 -13.61
CA ALA A 163 -2.31 0.96 -13.82
C ALA A 163 -2.04 -0.14 -12.79
N ASP A 164 -1.47 -1.26 -13.22
CA ASP A 164 -1.11 -2.34 -12.29
C ASP A 164 0.03 -1.88 -11.37
N PHE A 165 -0.13 -2.09 -10.07
CA PHE A 165 0.83 -1.57 -9.10
C PHE A 165 2.21 -2.24 -9.23
N THR A 166 2.25 -3.57 -9.37
CA THR A 166 3.51 -4.32 -9.46
C THR A 166 4.26 -3.95 -10.73
N LYS A 167 3.56 -3.91 -11.88
CA LYS A 167 4.14 -3.45 -13.14
C LYS A 167 4.63 -2.01 -13.07
N ASN A 168 3.91 -1.14 -12.37
CA ASN A 168 4.32 0.24 -12.15
C ASN A 168 5.65 0.32 -11.38
N ARG A 169 5.81 -0.46 -10.30
CA ARG A 169 7.06 -0.48 -9.51
C ARG A 169 8.21 -1.11 -10.27
N GLU A 170 8.01 -2.21 -10.97
CA GLU A 170 9.02 -2.79 -11.84
C GLU A 170 9.50 -1.79 -12.90
N TYR A 171 8.56 -1.08 -13.51
CA TYR A 171 8.87 -0.08 -14.52
C TYR A 171 9.62 1.11 -13.94
N LEU A 172 9.22 1.61 -12.77
CA LEU A 172 9.89 2.71 -12.10
C LEU A 172 11.26 2.33 -11.57
N ASN A 173 11.44 1.12 -11.02
CA ASN A 173 12.75 0.62 -10.60
C ASN A 173 13.73 0.56 -11.78
N TRP A 174 13.25 0.17 -12.96
CA TRP A 174 14.02 0.26 -14.19
C TRP A 174 14.27 1.72 -14.61
N ALA A 175 13.23 2.56 -14.63
CA ALA A 175 13.32 3.93 -15.15
C ALA A 175 14.10 4.89 -14.23
N LEU A 176 13.99 4.75 -12.91
CA LEU A 176 14.46 5.71 -11.90
C LEU A 176 15.93 5.55 -11.51
N ILE A 177 16.64 4.58 -12.07
CA ILE A 177 17.95 4.14 -11.58
C ILE A 177 17.75 3.35 -10.28
N SER A 178 17.50 2.04 -10.39
CA SER A 178 18.23 1.15 -9.50
C SER A 178 19.70 1.52 -9.69
N PRO A 179 20.50 1.83 -8.64
CA PRO A 179 21.93 2.01 -8.82
C PRO A 179 22.39 0.87 -9.70
N GLU A 180 22.97 1.18 -10.87
CA GLU A 180 23.47 0.14 -11.77
C GLU A 180 24.31 -0.75 -10.88
N ILE A 181 23.82 -1.95 -10.60
CA ILE A 181 24.54 -2.90 -9.77
C ILE A 181 25.73 -3.20 -10.65
N SER A 182 26.85 -2.56 -10.34
CA SER A 182 28.06 -2.69 -11.12
C SER A 182 28.89 -3.79 -10.49
N TYR A 183 29.58 -4.55 -11.33
CA TYR A 183 30.58 -5.50 -10.89
C TYR A 183 31.66 -4.81 -10.04
N ASP A 184 31.98 -3.56 -10.39
CA ASP A 184 32.99 -2.75 -9.72
C ASP A 184 32.48 -2.03 -8.48
N ASP A 185 31.19 -2.13 -8.16
CA ASP A 185 30.59 -1.54 -6.95
C ASP A 185 30.88 -2.43 -5.72
N ILE A 186 32.16 -2.63 -5.45
CA ILE A 186 32.73 -3.37 -4.32
C ILE A 186 33.99 -2.64 -3.84
N LEU A 187 34.36 -2.79 -2.57
CA LEU A 187 35.59 -2.14 -2.07
C LEU A 187 36.81 -2.64 -2.86
N PRO A 188 37.77 -1.75 -3.23
CA PRO A 188 38.90 -2.11 -4.09
C PRO A 188 39.73 -3.29 -3.57
N GLU A 189 39.83 -3.48 -2.24
CA GLU A 189 40.54 -4.61 -1.65
C GLU A 189 39.98 -5.98 -2.06
N PHE A 190 38.69 -6.07 -2.39
CA PHE A 190 38.04 -7.31 -2.84
C PHE A 190 38.16 -7.55 -4.34
N ASN A 191 38.60 -6.55 -5.11
CA ASN A 191 38.96 -6.71 -6.53
C ASN A 191 40.40 -7.20 -6.73
N ILE A 192 41.19 -7.31 -5.66
CA ILE A 192 42.55 -7.82 -5.75
C ILE A 192 42.48 -9.33 -6.00
N PRO A 193 43.08 -9.86 -7.08
CA PRO A 193 43.00 -11.28 -7.42
C PRO A 193 43.89 -12.11 -6.49
N ILE A 194 43.39 -12.37 -5.28
CA ILE A 194 44.02 -13.19 -4.26
C ILE A 194 43.24 -14.51 -4.16
N ASP A 195 43.97 -15.63 -4.26
CA ASP A 195 43.41 -16.96 -4.04
C ASP A 195 42.72 -17.04 -2.69
N ASN A 196 41.46 -17.48 -2.69
CA ASN A 196 40.64 -17.60 -1.49
C ASN A 196 39.80 -18.89 -1.55
N TYR A 197 39.22 -19.28 -0.42
CA TYR A 197 38.46 -20.53 -0.30
C TYR A 197 37.05 -20.47 -0.90
N TRP A 198 36.60 -19.30 -1.35
CA TRP A 198 35.23 -19.06 -1.79
C TRP A 198 35.11 -19.03 -3.32
N GLY A 199 36.01 -18.32 -4.01
CA GLY A 199 35.98 -18.15 -5.47
C GLY A 199 36.14 -16.67 -5.88
N ASP A 200 35.46 -16.26 -6.95
CA ASP A 200 35.47 -14.89 -7.46
C ASP A 200 34.57 -13.98 -6.60
N ILE A 201 35.16 -13.33 -5.59
CA ILE A 201 34.44 -12.49 -4.63
C ILE A 201 33.62 -11.38 -5.33
N PRO A 202 34.18 -10.62 -6.30
CA PRO A 202 33.40 -9.66 -7.08
C PRO A 202 32.16 -10.26 -7.77
N GLU A 203 32.30 -11.40 -8.46
CA GLU A 203 31.16 -12.07 -9.10
C GLU A 203 30.08 -12.47 -8.08
N GLY A 204 30.48 -13.09 -6.97
CA GLY A 204 29.58 -13.47 -5.90
C GLY A 204 28.81 -12.32 -5.27
N PHE A 205 29.50 -11.20 -5.06
CA PHE A 205 28.90 -10.02 -4.46
C PHE A 205 27.92 -9.33 -5.42
N TYR A 206 28.29 -9.25 -6.71
CA TYR A 206 27.42 -8.77 -7.78
C TYR A 206 26.12 -9.60 -7.86
N GLU A 207 26.22 -10.93 -7.89
CA GLU A 207 25.06 -11.82 -7.88
C GLU A 207 24.20 -11.63 -6.62
N THR A 208 24.83 -11.45 -5.46
CA THR A 208 24.13 -11.19 -4.19
C THR A 208 23.31 -9.90 -4.26
N LYS A 209 23.87 -8.81 -4.79
CA LYS A 209 23.16 -7.54 -4.97
C LYS A 209 21.96 -7.69 -5.92
N ILE A 210 22.13 -8.40 -7.04
CA ILE A 210 21.03 -8.69 -7.97
C ILE A 210 19.91 -9.46 -7.28
N ASN A 211 20.26 -10.49 -6.51
CA ASN A 211 19.28 -11.30 -5.80
C ASN A 211 18.57 -10.50 -4.69
N ALA A 212 19.28 -9.61 -4.00
CA ALA A 212 18.67 -8.69 -3.03
C ALA A 212 17.68 -7.72 -3.69
N ALA A 213 18.01 -7.15 -4.84
CA ALA A 213 17.11 -6.27 -5.59
C ALA A 213 15.84 -6.99 -6.07
N LYS A 214 15.96 -8.25 -6.50
CA LYS A 214 14.79 -9.10 -6.81
C LYS A 214 13.94 -9.35 -5.57
N ALA A 215 14.57 -9.73 -4.46
CA ALA A 215 13.87 -9.99 -3.20
C ALA A 215 13.10 -8.76 -2.68
N LEU A 216 13.60 -7.53 -2.89
CA LEU A 216 12.85 -6.31 -2.56
C LEU A 216 11.52 -6.22 -3.33
N THR A 217 11.54 -6.51 -4.62
CA THR A 217 10.31 -6.55 -5.46
C THR A 217 9.33 -7.60 -4.96
N ASP A 218 9.84 -8.77 -4.54
CA ASP A 218 9.01 -9.83 -3.99
C ASP A 218 8.37 -9.40 -2.65
N VAL A 219 9.13 -8.76 -1.75
CA VAL A 219 8.65 -8.17 -0.47
C VAL A 219 7.54 -7.16 -0.73
N GLU A 220 7.73 -6.25 -1.68
CA GLU A 220 6.72 -5.26 -2.04
C GLU A 220 5.44 -5.94 -2.51
N THR A 221 5.54 -6.92 -3.41
CA THR A 221 4.39 -7.67 -3.93
C THR A 221 3.58 -8.30 -2.78
N VAL A 222 4.27 -8.96 -1.85
CA VAL A 222 3.63 -9.54 -0.66
C VAL A 222 2.94 -8.48 0.21
N TYR A 223 3.60 -7.34 0.43
CA TYR A 223 3.02 -6.22 1.15
C TYR A 223 1.72 -5.72 0.50
N PHE A 224 1.66 -5.64 -0.83
CA PHE A 224 0.44 -5.23 -1.55
C PHE A 224 -0.70 -6.24 -1.42
N ILE A 225 -0.40 -7.54 -1.48
CA ILE A 225 -1.41 -8.58 -1.30
C ILE A 225 -2.06 -8.45 0.10
N LEU A 226 -1.23 -8.34 1.15
CA LEU A 226 -1.71 -8.16 2.52
C LEU A 226 -2.49 -6.84 2.68
N GLN A 227 -2.01 -5.78 2.06
CA GLN A 227 -2.69 -4.49 2.06
C GLN A 227 -4.07 -4.54 1.41
N ASN A 228 -4.18 -5.13 0.22
CA ASN A 228 -5.45 -5.31 -0.48
C ASN A 228 -6.42 -6.12 0.38
N ASN A 229 -5.95 -7.21 1.01
CA ASN A 229 -6.74 -7.96 1.98
C ASN A 229 -7.25 -7.08 3.14
N THR A 230 -6.43 -6.21 3.74
CA THR A 230 -6.87 -5.34 4.85
C THR A 230 -7.85 -4.22 4.46
N THR A 231 -7.97 -3.90 3.17
CA THR A 231 -8.81 -2.80 2.67
C THR A 231 -10.06 -3.27 1.94
N GLU A 232 -10.07 -4.51 1.47
CA GLU A 232 -11.23 -5.15 0.84
C GLU A 232 -12.37 -5.35 1.84
N LYS A 233 -13.59 -5.06 1.38
CA LYS A 233 -14.82 -5.15 2.19
C LYS A 233 -15.59 -6.44 1.92
N ASP A 234 -15.42 -7.05 0.74
CA ASP A 234 -15.98 -8.37 0.45
C ASP A 234 -15.06 -9.45 1.04
N PRO A 235 -15.45 -10.15 2.12
CA PRO A 235 -14.63 -11.20 2.74
C PRO A 235 -14.23 -12.33 1.78
N ILE A 236 -15.02 -12.60 0.73
CA ILE A 236 -14.68 -13.62 -0.28
C ILE A 236 -13.51 -13.13 -1.14
N LYS A 237 -13.56 -11.89 -1.63
CA LYS A 237 -12.43 -11.29 -2.37
C LYS A 237 -11.21 -11.11 -1.49
N ALA A 238 -11.40 -10.77 -0.22
CA ALA A 238 -10.30 -10.69 0.73
C ALA A 238 -9.59 -12.05 0.87
N SER A 239 -10.32 -13.18 0.88
CA SER A 239 -9.71 -14.51 0.90
C SER A 239 -8.96 -14.87 -0.39
N GLU A 240 -9.42 -14.41 -1.56
CA GLU A 240 -8.70 -14.63 -2.82
C GLU A 240 -7.28 -14.03 -2.76
N TYR A 241 -7.11 -12.86 -2.14
CA TYR A 241 -5.78 -12.30 -1.89
C TYR A 241 -4.92 -13.16 -0.96
N LEU A 242 -5.50 -13.88 0.00
CA LEU A 242 -4.74 -14.78 0.87
C LEU A 242 -4.33 -16.07 0.15
N ASP A 243 -5.14 -16.54 -0.79
CA ASP A 243 -4.77 -17.64 -1.68
C ASP A 243 -3.58 -17.23 -2.58
N ASP A 244 -3.62 -16.02 -3.14
CA ASP A 244 -2.50 -15.44 -3.89
C ASP A 244 -1.25 -15.33 -2.99
N PHE A 245 -1.38 -14.82 -1.77
CA PHE A 245 -0.27 -14.77 -0.81
C PHE A 245 0.34 -16.15 -0.59
N SER A 246 -0.50 -17.16 -0.34
CA SER A 246 -0.06 -18.54 -0.10
C SER A 246 0.68 -19.09 -1.31
N TYR A 247 0.19 -18.84 -2.52
CA TYR A 247 0.89 -19.20 -3.74
C TYR A 247 2.28 -18.55 -3.83
N TYR A 248 2.39 -17.25 -3.58
CA TYR A 248 3.66 -16.51 -3.63
C TYR A 248 4.65 -16.93 -2.53
N CYS A 249 4.17 -17.25 -1.32
CA CYS A 249 5.03 -17.49 -0.16
C CYS A 249 5.24 -18.97 0.18
N GLN A 250 4.39 -19.87 -0.32
CA GLN A 250 4.42 -21.31 0.00
C GLN A 250 4.53 -22.20 -1.25
N GLY A 251 4.28 -21.67 -2.46
CA GLY A 251 4.10 -22.46 -3.68
C GLY A 251 5.28 -22.56 -4.66
N GLY A 252 6.39 -21.83 -4.48
CA GLY A 252 7.54 -21.96 -5.40
C GLY A 252 8.65 -20.92 -5.36
N ALA A 253 8.46 -19.77 -4.71
CA ALA A 253 9.55 -18.82 -4.46
C ALA A 253 10.33 -19.24 -3.19
N ARG A 254 11.65 -19.17 -3.20
CA ARG A 254 12.57 -19.74 -2.19
C ARG A 254 12.57 -19.01 -0.82
N TRP A 255 11.49 -18.37 -0.45
CA TRP A 255 11.40 -17.51 0.73
C TRP A 255 10.04 -17.69 1.42
N TYR A 256 10.09 -17.85 2.73
CA TYR A 256 8.94 -18.18 3.57
C TYR A 256 8.73 -17.07 4.59
N ILE A 257 7.53 -16.50 4.62
CA ILE A 257 7.10 -15.56 5.65
C ILE A 257 6.10 -16.29 6.54
N SER A 258 6.44 -16.45 7.82
CA SER A 258 5.51 -16.99 8.81
C SER A 258 4.40 -15.97 9.04
N LEU A 259 3.17 -16.34 8.69
CA LEU A 259 1.98 -15.59 9.04
C LEU A 259 1.39 -16.12 10.37
N PRO A 260 0.71 -15.26 11.13
CA PRO A 260 -0.20 -15.72 12.18
C PRO A 260 -1.23 -16.73 11.64
N ASP A 261 -1.41 -17.84 12.35
CA ASP A 261 -2.30 -18.95 11.95
C ASP A 261 -3.76 -18.52 11.73
N ASN A 262 -4.17 -17.38 12.28
CA ASN A 262 -5.53 -16.88 12.23
C ASN A 262 -5.84 -15.94 11.04
N ILE A 263 -4.88 -15.74 10.12
CA ILE A 263 -5.13 -14.90 8.93
C ILE A 263 -6.03 -15.61 7.92
N TYR A 264 -5.94 -16.94 7.83
CA TYR A 264 -6.76 -17.74 6.93
C TYR A 264 -7.61 -18.74 7.73
N ASP A 265 -8.93 -18.64 7.61
CA ASP A 265 -9.89 -19.53 8.26
C ASP A 265 -10.90 -20.03 7.21
N GLU A 266 -10.73 -21.28 6.80
CA GLU A 266 -11.57 -21.92 5.78
C GLU A 266 -13.03 -22.02 6.24
N GLU A 267 -13.28 -22.28 7.53
CA GLU A 267 -14.62 -22.38 8.10
C GLU A 267 -15.34 -21.01 8.04
N PHE A 268 -14.61 -19.93 8.32
CA PHE A 268 -15.12 -18.57 8.18
C PHE A 268 -15.53 -18.27 6.72
N ILE A 269 -14.70 -18.61 5.73
CA ILE A 269 -14.99 -18.36 4.31
C ILE A 269 -16.18 -19.19 3.82
N GLU A 270 -16.28 -20.46 4.22
CA GLU A 270 -17.47 -21.26 3.94
C GLU A 270 -18.74 -20.64 4.53
N THR A 271 -18.66 -20.15 5.77
CA THR A 271 -19.78 -19.53 6.47
C THR A 271 -20.24 -18.27 5.76
N VAL A 272 -19.30 -17.44 5.30
CA VAL A 272 -19.56 -16.24 4.49
C VAL A 272 -20.26 -16.58 3.18
N LYS A 273 -19.79 -17.61 2.45
CA LYS A 273 -20.40 -18.06 1.18
C LYS A 273 -21.85 -18.50 1.41
N LYS A 274 -22.09 -19.35 2.42
CA LYS A 274 -23.44 -19.80 2.82
C LYS A 274 -24.34 -18.61 3.20
N HIS A 275 -23.82 -17.64 3.95
CA HIS A 275 -24.56 -16.44 4.32
C HIS A 275 -24.97 -15.62 3.08
N LYS A 276 -24.05 -15.40 2.13
CA LYS A 276 -24.31 -14.69 0.88
C LYS A 276 -25.41 -15.37 0.05
N GLU A 277 -25.40 -16.70 -0.02
CA GLU A 277 -26.45 -17.48 -0.67
C GLU A 277 -27.83 -17.33 0.00
N ILE A 278 -27.89 -17.38 1.33
CA ILE A 278 -29.14 -17.21 2.08
C ILE A 278 -29.71 -15.80 1.84
N VAL A 279 -28.87 -14.77 1.93
CA VAL A 279 -29.27 -13.39 1.66
C VAL A 279 -29.80 -13.24 0.24
N GLN A 280 -29.14 -13.85 -0.75
CA GLN A 280 -29.61 -13.78 -2.13
C GLN A 280 -30.98 -14.46 -2.30
N LYS A 281 -31.16 -15.67 -1.75
CA LYS A 281 -32.46 -16.37 -1.77
C LYS A 281 -33.58 -15.53 -1.13
N LEU A 282 -33.31 -14.88 0.01
CA LEU A 282 -34.28 -14.00 0.67
C LEU A 282 -34.61 -12.76 -0.16
N LYS A 283 -33.64 -12.19 -0.90
CA LYS A 283 -33.89 -11.09 -1.83
C LYS A 283 -34.75 -11.54 -3.00
N ASP A 284 -34.44 -12.69 -3.59
CA ASP A 284 -35.18 -13.23 -4.75
C ASP A 284 -36.63 -13.52 -4.39
N LEU A 285 -36.89 -13.95 -3.16
CA LEU A 285 -38.23 -14.16 -2.60
C LEU A 285 -38.91 -12.88 -2.08
N GLN A 286 -38.22 -11.73 -2.10
CA GLN A 286 -38.68 -10.45 -1.51
C GLN A 286 -39.00 -10.53 -0.01
N MET A 287 -38.37 -11.47 0.71
CA MET A 287 -38.61 -11.72 2.14
C MET A 287 -37.51 -11.15 3.06
N LEU A 288 -36.48 -10.53 2.50
CA LEU A 288 -35.32 -10.08 3.28
C LEU A 288 -35.73 -9.09 4.40
N ASP A 289 -36.59 -8.12 4.10
CA ASP A 289 -37.01 -7.11 5.07
C ASP A 289 -37.87 -7.72 6.19
N GLU A 290 -38.75 -8.66 5.85
CA GLU A 290 -39.57 -9.40 6.82
C GLU A 290 -38.71 -10.28 7.73
N TYR A 291 -37.68 -10.93 7.17
CA TYR A 291 -36.71 -11.70 7.93
C TYR A 291 -35.94 -10.80 8.92
N ILE A 292 -35.45 -9.64 8.48
CA ILE A 292 -34.75 -8.68 9.35
C ILE A 292 -35.67 -8.19 10.47
N LYS A 293 -36.92 -7.88 10.14
CA LYS A 293 -37.91 -7.40 11.12
C LYS A 293 -38.20 -8.46 12.19
N SER A 294 -38.52 -9.68 11.77
CA SER A 294 -38.83 -10.79 12.69
C SER A 294 -37.63 -11.14 13.58
N HIS A 295 -36.41 -11.16 13.03
CA HIS A 295 -35.20 -11.39 13.82
C HIS A 295 -35.04 -10.33 14.93
N LYS A 296 -35.27 -9.06 14.61
CA LYS A 296 -35.15 -7.96 15.59
C LYS A 296 -36.22 -8.05 16.69
N GLU A 297 -37.44 -8.46 16.35
CA GLU A 297 -38.52 -8.67 17.32
C GLU A 297 -38.22 -9.83 18.28
N ILE A 298 -37.66 -10.94 17.78
CA ILE A 298 -37.20 -12.07 18.59
C ILE A 298 -36.06 -11.63 19.51
N GLU A 299 -35.06 -10.92 18.98
CA GLU A 299 -33.91 -10.45 19.77
C GLU A 299 -34.34 -9.51 20.90
N ASN A 300 -35.26 -8.58 20.63
CA ASN A 300 -35.82 -7.69 21.64
C ASN A 300 -36.60 -8.48 22.70
N SER A 301 -37.43 -9.43 22.29
CA SER A 301 -38.19 -10.30 23.22
C SER A 301 -37.25 -11.10 24.13
N PHE A 302 -36.14 -11.59 23.59
CA PHE A 302 -35.13 -12.32 24.37
C PHE A 302 -34.39 -11.40 25.35
N LYS A 303 -34.01 -10.19 24.92
CA LYS A 303 -33.42 -9.17 25.80
C LYS A 303 -34.37 -8.78 26.92
N ASP A 304 -35.65 -8.58 26.62
CA ASP A 304 -36.67 -8.24 27.61
C ASP A 304 -36.85 -9.38 28.62
N PHE A 305 -36.88 -10.63 28.17
CA PHE A 305 -36.93 -11.80 29.05
C PHE A 305 -35.73 -11.85 30.01
N LEU A 306 -34.51 -11.60 29.52
CA LEU A 306 -33.29 -11.59 30.35
C LEU A 306 -33.22 -10.40 31.30
N CYS A 307 -33.73 -9.23 30.90
CA CYS A 307 -33.72 -8.01 31.70
C CYS A 307 -34.87 -7.93 32.70
N THR A 308 -35.90 -8.76 32.56
CA THR A 308 -36.99 -8.86 33.53
C THR A 308 -36.48 -9.69 34.72
N PRO A 309 -36.27 -9.11 35.91
CA PRO A 309 -35.90 -9.90 37.09
C PRO A 309 -36.99 -10.95 37.31
N PRO A 310 -36.64 -12.17 37.78
CA PRO A 310 -37.62 -13.23 37.99
C PRO A 310 -38.65 -12.76 39.00
N ARG A 311 -39.77 -12.22 38.50
CA ARG A 311 -40.90 -11.80 39.32
C ARG A 311 -41.51 -13.08 39.87
N SER A 312 -41.22 -13.32 41.15
CA SER A 312 -41.97 -14.20 42.04
C SER A 312 -42.30 -15.57 41.43
N ARG A 313 -41.31 -16.48 41.44
CA ARG A 313 -41.67 -17.87 41.74
C ARG A 313 -42.32 -17.84 43.12
N ILE A 314 -43.64 -18.00 43.12
CA ILE A 314 -44.51 -18.08 44.28
C ILE A 314 -43.90 -19.08 45.26
N PHE A 315 -43.23 -18.58 46.31
CA PHE A 315 -43.07 -19.35 47.52
C PHE A 315 -44.48 -19.51 48.10
N PHE A 316 -45.02 -20.73 48.01
CA PHE A 316 -46.19 -21.14 48.78
C PHE A 316 -45.83 -21.05 50.27
N CYS A 317 -46.03 -19.90 50.88
CA CYS A 317 -46.15 -19.80 52.33
C CYS A 317 -47.63 -19.89 52.68
N HIS A 318 -48.04 -21.07 53.14
CA HIS A 318 -49.33 -21.31 53.77
C HIS A 318 -49.50 -20.39 55.00
N PRO A 319 -50.63 -19.69 55.18
CA PRO A 319 -50.84 -18.85 56.35
C PRO A 319 -51.63 -19.64 57.40
N HIS A 320 -50.96 -20.26 58.35
CA HIS A 320 -51.56 -20.55 59.65
C HIS A 320 -50.47 -20.71 60.70
N LEU A 321 -50.29 -19.68 61.54
CA LEU A 321 -50.29 -19.81 63.00
C LEU A 321 -50.10 -18.42 63.61
N ARG A 322 -51.14 -18.00 64.33
CA ARG A 322 -51.15 -16.83 65.21
C ARG A 322 -50.26 -17.11 66.42
N PHE A 323 -49.47 -16.14 66.85
CA PHE A 323 -49.19 -15.91 68.27
C PHE A 323 -49.12 -14.41 68.55
N ALA A 324 -49.81 -14.02 69.62
CA ALA A 324 -50.01 -12.66 70.12
C ALA A 324 -48.73 -12.07 70.75
N PRO A 325 -48.67 -10.74 70.95
CA PRO A 325 -47.46 -10.04 71.38
C PRO A 325 -47.34 -9.97 72.91
N PRO A 326 -46.21 -9.47 73.41
CA PRO A 326 -46.28 -8.55 74.54
C PRO A 326 -45.63 -7.21 74.23
N SER A 327 -46.41 -6.18 74.55
CA SER A 327 -46.03 -4.84 74.96
C SER A 327 -44.71 -4.76 75.75
N SER A 328 -43.95 -3.69 75.55
CA SER A 328 -43.79 -2.66 76.59
C SER A 328 -42.73 -1.61 76.21
N LEU A 329 -43.08 -0.35 76.55
CA LEU A 329 -42.21 0.75 77.00
C LEU A 329 -41.14 1.26 75.99
N GLY A 330 -41.06 2.52 75.64
CA GLY A 330 -41.57 3.73 76.27
C GLY A 330 -40.54 4.84 76.01
N ALA A 331 -41.04 6.09 75.97
CA ALA A 331 -40.29 7.35 75.93
C ALA A 331 -39.45 7.61 74.66
N GLY A 332 -39.43 8.80 74.07
CA GLY A 332 -40.04 10.07 74.43
C GLY A 332 -39.76 11.07 73.31
N CYS A 333 -40.80 11.83 73.00
CA CYS A 333 -40.86 13.11 72.28
C CYS A 333 -39.77 14.15 72.66
N PRO A 334 -39.75 15.37 72.10
CA PRO A 334 -40.32 15.90 70.84
C PRO A 334 -39.41 16.92 70.12
N GLY A 335 -39.83 17.34 68.91
CA GLY A 335 -39.95 18.79 68.66
C GLY A 335 -39.22 19.36 67.44
N CYS A 336 -40.03 20.02 66.59
CA CYS A 336 -39.74 21.25 65.83
C CYS A 336 -38.72 21.12 64.66
N GLY A 337 -38.93 21.58 63.43
CA GLY A 337 -40.00 22.32 62.80
C GLY A 337 -39.50 22.84 61.42
N VAL A 338 -40.30 22.62 60.38
CA VAL A 338 -40.50 23.42 59.13
C VAL A 338 -39.27 23.84 58.26
N PRO A 339 -39.44 24.40 57.03
CA PRO A 339 -38.88 23.82 55.81
C PRO A 339 -37.83 24.72 55.14
N GLY A 340 -37.02 24.19 54.23
CA GLY A 340 -36.05 25.02 53.53
C GLY A 340 -35.53 24.39 52.24
N ALA A 341 -35.80 25.07 51.14
CA ALA A 341 -35.52 24.66 49.79
C ALA A 341 -34.04 24.78 49.38
N ALA A 342 -33.77 24.14 48.24
CA ALA A 342 -32.88 24.58 47.18
C ALA A 342 -31.37 24.28 47.26
N SER A 343 -30.97 23.59 46.18
CA SER A 343 -29.79 23.86 45.35
C SER A 343 -28.45 23.30 45.79
N GLY A 344 -27.68 22.85 44.79
CA GLY A 344 -26.22 22.74 44.91
C GLY A 344 -25.62 21.38 44.60
N GLN A 345 -25.68 20.98 43.32
CA GLN A 345 -24.50 20.57 42.54
C GLN A 345 -23.25 20.08 43.32
N LYS A 346 -22.87 18.81 43.15
CA LYS A 346 -21.74 18.34 42.28
C LYS A 346 -21.10 17.04 42.78
N HIS A 347 -21.06 16.08 41.84
CA HIS A 347 -20.01 15.11 41.55
C HIS A 347 -19.23 14.41 42.68
N ALA A 348 -19.44 13.10 42.77
CA ALA A 348 -18.35 12.12 42.78
C ALA A 348 -18.83 10.80 42.16
N LEU A 349 -18.55 10.61 40.87
CA LEU A 349 -18.66 9.33 40.18
C LEU A 349 -17.50 8.44 40.64
N ARG A 350 -17.80 7.39 41.44
CA ARG A 350 -16.89 6.27 41.65
C ARG A 350 -17.26 5.16 40.66
N HIS A 351 -16.37 4.93 39.70
CA HIS A 351 -16.39 3.76 38.82
C HIS A 351 -16.21 2.48 39.63
N HIS A 352 -17.23 1.62 39.65
CA HIS A 352 -17.07 0.21 39.98
C HIS A 352 -16.55 -0.54 38.74
N LYS A 353 -15.35 -1.11 38.85
CA LYS A 353 -14.82 -2.11 37.91
C LYS A 353 -15.63 -3.40 38.07
N CYS A 354 -16.43 -3.75 37.06
CA CYS A 354 -16.91 -5.12 36.88
C CYS A 354 -15.81 -5.93 36.20
N GLN A 355 -15.22 -6.86 36.92
CA GLN A 355 -14.43 -7.96 36.36
C GLN A 355 -15.40 -8.89 35.62
N GLN A 356 -15.21 -9.06 34.32
CA GLN A 356 -15.90 -10.11 33.55
C GLN A 356 -15.14 -11.43 33.74
N TYR A 357 -15.89 -12.41 34.21
CA TYR A 357 -15.53 -13.82 34.31
C TYR A 357 -15.41 -14.45 32.91
N SER A 358 -14.31 -15.16 32.65
CA SER A 358 -14.22 -16.14 31.56
C SER A 358 -14.87 -17.46 31.98
N PRO A 359 -15.66 -18.14 31.12
CA PRO A 359 -16.20 -19.45 31.44
C PRO A 359 -15.14 -20.56 31.31
N PRO A 360 -15.27 -21.67 32.04
CA PRO A 360 -14.29 -22.75 32.07
C PRO A 360 -14.46 -23.73 30.89
N ASN A 361 -13.31 -24.13 30.32
CA ASN A 361 -13.15 -25.30 29.47
C ASN A 361 -13.41 -26.61 30.25
N ARG A 362 -14.25 -27.49 29.71
CA ARG A 362 -14.30 -28.98 29.83
C ARG A 362 -15.59 -29.42 29.10
N TRP A 363 -15.67 -30.47 28.28
CA TRP A 363 -15.18 -31.86 28.30
C TRP A 363 -15.04 -32.32 26.81
N GLY A 364 -14.32 -33.34 26.36
CA GLY A 364 -13.59 -34.47 26.94
C GLY A 364 -13.17 -35.38 25.77
N TYR A 365 -11.98 -35.98 25.86
CA TYR A 365 -11.42 -36.93 24.89
C TYR A 365 -12.10 -38.31 24.97
N ALA A 366 -12.25 -38.97 23.82
CA ALA A 366 -12.15 -40.43 23.63
C ALA A 366 -11.82 -40.67 22.13
N ASP A 367 -10.60 -40.99 21.71
CA ASP A 367 -9.81 -42.24 21.81
C ASP A 367 -9.74 -42.95 20.45
N SER A 368 -8.54 -43.02 19.84
CA SER A 368 -8.03 -44.16 19.04
C SER A 368 -6.66 -43.84 18.41
N GLN A 369 -5.63 -44.22 19.15
CA GLN A 369 -4.49 -45.05 18.71
C GLN A 369 -4.11 -45.06 17.21
N LEU A 370 -2.91 -44.54 16.89
CA LEU A 370 -1.79 -45.34 16.36
C LEU A 370 -0.53 -44.46 16.26
N GLY A 371 0.53 -44.92 16.91
CA GLY A 371 1.72 -44.12 17.20
C GLY A 371 2.73 -43.98 16.07
N ARG A 372 3.67 -43.06 16.29
CA ARG A 372 5.11 -43.28 16.12
C ARG A 372 5.88 -42.24 16.94
N LEU A 373 6.66 -42.77 17.89
CA LEU A 373 7.75 -42.09 18.58
C LEU A 373 8.84 -41.74 17.56
N HIS A 374 9.40 -40.52 17.62
CA HIS A 374 10.84 -40.37 17.88
C HIS A 374 11.24 -38.91 18.19
N THR A 375 11.76 -38.76 19.42
CA THR A 375 12.88 -37.91 19.87
C THR A 375 12.85 -36.40 19.65
N ARG A 376 12.43 -35.70 20.73
CA ARG A 376 12.93 -34.37 21.10
C ARG A 376 14.42 -34.44 21.48
N GLN A 377 15.24 -33.60 20.87
CA GLN A 377 16.51 -33.16 21.47
C GLN A 377 16.33 -31.72 21.95
N CYS A 378 16.44 -31.55 23.27
CA CYS A 378 16.70 -30.27 23.91
C CYS A 378 18.16 -29.89 23.62
N ASN A 379 18.40 -28.69 23.10
CA ASN A 379 19.71 -28.06 23.18
C ASN A 379 19.61 -26.76 23.99
N THR A 380 20.13 -26.88 25.20
CA THR A 380 20.56 -25.80 26.10
C THR A 380 21.98 -25.34 25.75
N GLY A 381 22.23 -24.05 25.90
CA GLY A 381 23.59 -23.45 25.95
C GLY A 381 23.82 -22.49 24.78
N LEU A 382 24.49 -21.36 24.91
CA LEU A 382 25.23 -20.76 26.02
C LEU A 382 25.53 -19.33 25.54
N TYR A 383 25.14 -18.30 26.29
CA TYR A 383 25.47 -16.91 25.95
C TYR A 383 26.96 -16.67 26.24
N LEU A 384 27.75 -16.42 25.19
CA LEU A 384 29.11 -15.92 25.29
C LEU A 384 29.10 -14.42 25.00
N THR A 385 29.32 -13.61 26.03
CA THR A 385 29.68 -12.20 25.93
C THR A 385 31.06 -12.04 25.27
N PRO A 386 31.25 -11.15 24.29
CA PRO A 386 32.57 -10.85 23.77
C PRO A 386 33.35 -9.90 24.70
N ALA A 387 34.62 -10.22 24.89
CA ALA A 387 35.61 -9.43 25.60
C ALA A 387 35.98 -8.15 24.82
N ARG A 388 36.20 -7.06 25.57
CA ARG A 388 36.78 -5.80 25.07
C ARG A 388 38.27 -5.97 24.78
N PRO A 389 38.79 -5.41 23.68
CA PRO A 389 40.17 -4.94 23.62
C PRO A 389 40.25 -3.46 23.98
N GLN A 390 41.19 -3.13 24.84
CA GLN A 390 41.64 -1.77 25.13
C GLN A 390 42.60 -1.28 24.04
N GLY A 391 42.47 0.01 23.70
CA GLY A 391 43.59 0.87 23.31
C GLY A 391 43.88 0.98 21.81
N GLN A 392 43.65 2.17 21.23
CA GLN A 392 44.73 3.10 20.90
C GLN A 392 44.18 4.42 20.29
N GLN A 393 44.63 5.51 20.91
CA GLN A 393 44.98 6.83 20.36
C GLN A 393 44.01 7.61 19.46
N GLN A 394 43.51 8.71 20.02
CA GLN A 394 43.00 9.90 19.32
C GLN A 394 44.14 10.65 18.60
N PRO A 395 43.79 11.43 17.57
CA PRO A 395 44.15 12.85 17.59
C PRO A 395 42.95 13.79 17.38
N SER A 396 43.05 14.95 18.04
CA SER A 396 42.10 16.06 18.11
C SER A 396 41.92 16.84 16.79
N PRO A 397 40.91 17.73 16.69
CA PRO A 397 40.27 18.13 15.43
C PRO A 397 40.88 19.39 14.81
N ARG A 398 40.67 19.56 13.50
CA ARG A 398 40.78 20.86 12.82
C ARG A 398 39.42 21.30 12.26
N HIS A 399 39.15 22.58 12.50
CA HIS A 399 37.98 23.35 12.12
C HIS A 399 37.73 23.42 10.60
N GLY A 400 36.44 23.48 10.23
CA GLY A 400 35.94 24.52 9.31
C GLY A 400 35.17 24.04 8.08
N GLN A 401 33.83 23.96 8.20
CA GLN A 401 32.81 24.72 7.43
C GLN A 401 31.48 23.94 7.30
N PRO A 402 30.32 24.65 7.28
CA PRO A 402 29.01 24.02 7.31
C PRO A 402 28.56 23.67 5.88
N GLY A 403 28.35 22.39 5.61
CA GLY A 403 27.68 21.90 4.41
C GLY A 403 26.27 21.46 4.75
N ASP A 404 25.30 22.14 4.16
CA ASP A 404 23.87 21.87 4.26
C ASP A 404 23.57 20.38 4.04
N THR A 405 23.16 19.70 5.11
CA THR A 405 22.66 18.34 5.04
C THR A 405 21.15 18.39 4.92
N CYS A 406 20.66 18.39 3.68
CA CYS A 406 19.26 18.06 3.38
C CYS A 406 19.05 16.59 3.74
N TYR A 407 18.38 16.33 4.85
CA TYR A 407 17.85 15.01 5.16
C TYR A 407 16.71 14.70 4.19
N LEU A 408 17.00 13.85 3.21
CA LEU A 408 15.98 13.19 2.39
C LEU A 408 15.44 12.02 3.24
N PHE A 409 14.27 12.20 3.83
CA PHE A 409 13.50 11.09 4.39
C PHE A 409 12.58 10.57 3.28
N LEU A 410 12.84 9.33 2.85
CA LEU A 410 11.90 8.50 2.08
C LEU A 410 10.99 7.75 3.05
#